data_AF-T0YRY4-F1
#
_entry.id   AF-T0YRY4-F1
#
_cell.length_a   1.000
_cell.length_b   1.000
_cell.length_c   1.000
_cell.angle_alpha   90.00
_cell.angle_beta   90.00
_cell.angle_gamma   90.00
#
_symmetry.space_group_name_H-M   'P 1'
#
loop_
_entity.id
_entity.type
_entity.pdbx_description
1 polymer ?
#
loop_
_entity_poly.entity_id
_entity_poly.type
_entity_poly.pdbx_seq_one_letter_code
_entity_poly.pdbx_strand_id
1 'polypeptide(L)'
;DVALAAAGEAVADWYGGTRLGDGLKAFNDGWGVRGMARGSIVVILSDGWDRGNPEGLATEMRRLRRVANRLIWVNPLKATAGYSPIVRGMAAALPFVDEFVDGHSLASLESLVQVIGGDHGRR
;
A
#
# COMPACT_ATOMS: atom_id res chain seq x y z
N ASP A 1 12.18 7.81 9.75
CA ASP A 1 12.93 8.44 8.64
C ASP A 1 13.74 7.47 7.78
N VAL A 2 14.53 6.54 8.34
CA VAL A 2 15.32 5.59 7.52
C VAL A 2 14.47 4.70 6.59
N ALA A 3 13.35 4.17 7.08
CA ALA A 3 12.52 3.24 6.30
C ALA A 3 11.80 3.91 5.11
N LEU A 4 11.36 5.16 5.26
CA LEU A 4 10.71 5.89 4.15
C LEU A 4 11.75 6.39 3.15
N ALA A 5 12.89 6.90 3.62
CA ALA A 5 13.98 7.31 2.75
C ALA A 5 14.49 6.13 1.90
N ALA A 6 14.66 4.95 2.52
CA ALA A 6 15.03 3.73 1.81
C ALA A 6 13.94 3.25 0.82
N ALA A 7 12.65 3.40 1.17
CA ALA A 7 11.56 3.09 0.27
C ALA A 7 11.49 4.06 -0.93
N GLY A 8 11.81 5.33 -0.72
CA GLY A 8 11.85 6.36 -1.77
C GLY A 8 13.00 6.17 -2.76
N GLU A 9 14.20 5.79 -2.29
CA GLU A 9 15.35 5.50 -3.17
C GLU A 9 15.21 4.20 -3.97
N ALA A 10 14.41 3.23 -3.49
CA ALA A 10 14.27 1.91 -4.11
C ALA A 10 13.35 1.87 -5.35
N VAL A 11 12.60 2.94 -5.65
CA VAL A 11 11.61 2.94 -6.74
C VAL A 11 12.25 3.49 -8.02
N ALA A 12 13.02 2.63 -8.69
CA ALA A 12 13.75 2.98 -9.90
C ALA A 12 12.89 3.03 -11.18
N ASP A 13 11.69 2.43 -11.21
CA ASP A 13 10.89 2.37 -12.44
C ASP A 13 9.38 2.27 -12.19
N TRP A 14 8.63 3.26 -12.68
CA TRP A 14 7.17 3.36 -12.65
C TRP A 14 6.52 2.75 -13.91
N TYR A 15 6.97 1.57 -14.35
CA TYR A 15 6.38 0.92 -15.53
C TYR A 15 5.28 -0.07 -15.13
N GLY A 16 4.04 0.29 -15.50
CA GLY A 16 2.83 -0.47 -15.22
C GLY A 16 2.88 -1.91 -15.73
N GLY A 17 2.43 -2.84 -14.88
CA GLY A 17 2.43 -4.29 -15.15
C GLY A 17 2.63 -5.17 -13.92
N THR A 18 2.75 -4.57 -12.74
CA THR A 18 2.96 -5.26 -11.47
C THR A 18 1.85 -6.28 -11.20
N ARG A 19 2.25 -7.53 -10.96
CA ARG A 19 1.35 -8.57 -10.44
C ARG A 19 1.22 -8.38 -8.93
N LEU A 20 0.51 -7.34 -8.52
CA LEU A 20 0.47 -6.88 -7.13
C LEU A 20 -0.06 -7.98 -6.18
N GLY A 21 -1.10 -8.71 -6.59
CA GLY A 21 -1.60 -9.84 -5.82
C GLY A 21 -0.54 -10.92 -5.55
N ASP A 22 0.30 -11.24 -6.53
CA ASP A 22 1.35 -12.26 -6.38
C ASP A 22 2.50 -11.76 -5.49
N GLY A 23 2.88 -10.48 -5.62
CA GLY A 23 3.87 -9.86 -4.74
C GLY A 23 3.39 -9.83 -3.28
N LEU A 24 2.12 -9.49 -3.06
CA LEU A 24 1.52 -9.46 -1.72
C LEU A 24 1.42 -10.87 -1.13
N LYS A 25 1.13 -11.88 -1.96
CA LYS A 25 1.16 -13.28 -1.57
C LYS A 25 2.55 -13.69 -1.09
N ALA A 26 3.57 -13.42 -1.88
CA ALA A 26 4.95 -13.74 -1.52
C ALA A 26 5.37 -13.04 -0.22
N PHE A 27 5.00 -11.76 -0.07
CA PHE A 27 5.23 -11.01 1.17
C PHE A 27 4.54 -11.66 2.36
N ASN A 28 3.24 -11.95 2.26
CA ASN A 28 2.45 -12.55 3.33
C ASN A 28 2.97 -13.91 3.76
N ASP A 29 3.36 -14.74 2.80
CA ASP A 29 3.84 -16.11 3.04
C ASP A 29 5.24 -16.12 3.67
N GLY A 30 6.14 -15.23 3.22
CA GLY A 30 7.53 -15.17 3.68
C GLY A 30 7.72 -14.40 5.00
N TRP A 31 7.10 -13.22 5.12
CA TRP A 31 7.46 -12.26 6.19
C TRP A 31 6.26 -11.61 6.87
N GLY A 32 5.24 -11.23 6.10
CA GLY A 32 4.13 -10.38 6.55
C GLY A 32 3.31 -11.01 7.67
N VAL A 33 2.49 -12.01 7.35
CA VAL A 33 1.54 -12.62 8.30
C VAL A 33 2.25 -13.33 9.46
N ARG A 34 3.48 -13.84 9.22
CA ARG A 34 4.27 -14.58 10.20
C ARG A 34 5.05 -13.69 11.18
N GLY A 35 5.11 -12.38 10.96
CA GLY A 35 5.79 -11.49 11.90
C GLY A 35 5.72 -10.01 11.51
N MET A 36 6.27 -9.66 10.36
CA MET A 36 6.58 -8.27 10.00
C MET A 36 5.35 -7.35 9.91
N ALA A 37 4.21 -7.88 9.47
CA ALA A 37 2.98 -7.10 9.35
C ALA A 37 2.13 -7.09 10.63
N ARG A 38 2.46 -7.92 11.64
CA ARG A 38 1.62 -8.05 12.83
C ARG A 38 1.71 -6.79 13.69
N GLY A 39 0.58 -6.11 13.89
CA GLY A 39 0.50 -4.87 14.66
C GLY A 39 1.13 -3.66 13.96
N SER A 40 1.63 -3.80 12.73
CA SER A 40 2.27 -2.72 12.00
C SER A 40 1.25 -1.84 11.28
N ILE A 41 1.68 -0.63 10.93
CA ILE A 41 1.06 0.16 9.87
C ILE A 41 1.73 -0.28 8.56
N VAL A 42 0.94 -0.73 7.59
CA VAL A 42 1.45 -1.12 6.26
C VAL A 42 0.96 -0.10 5.25
N VAL A 43 1.91 0.46 4.50
CA VAL A 43 1.65 1.44 3.45
C VAL A 43 1.88 0.76 2.10
N ILE A 44 0.86 0.76 1.24
CA ILE A 44 0.90 0.24 -0.12
C ILE A 44 0.91 1.43 -1.07
N LEU A 45 2.02 1.64 -1.76
CA LEU A 45 2.13 2.66 -2.80
C LEU A 45 1.86 2.02 -4.15
N SER A 46 0.69 2.29 -4.74
CA SER A 46 0.28 1.68 -5.99
C SER A 46 -0.82 2.49 -6.69
N ASP A 47 -0.74 2.58 -8.01
CA ASP A 47 -1.78 3.15 -8.88
C ASP A 47 -2.95 2.17 -9.12
N GLY A 48 -2.85 0.94 -8.61
CA GLY A 48 -3.89 -0.08 -8.69
C GLY A 48 -3.95 -0.84 -10.01
N TRP A 49 -2.98 -0.64 -10.90
CA TRP A 49 -2.86 -1.38 -12.15
C TRP A 49 -2.26 -2.77 -11.93
N ASP A 50 -3.10 -3.69 -11.45
CA ASP A 50 -2.75 -5.11 -11.36
C ASP A 50 -3.20 -5.85 -12.64
N ARG A 51 -2.28 -6.59 -13.26
CA ARG A 51 -2.58 -7.48 -14.41
C ARG A 51 -3.01 -8.89 -13.97
N GLY A 52 -2.93 -9.19 -12.67
CA GLY A 52 -3.34 -10.47 -12.09
C GLY A 52 -4.85 -10.61 -11.87
N ASN A 53 -5.25 -11.72 -11.25
CA ASN A 53 -6.64 -11.94 -10.86
C ASN A 53 -7.01 -11.04 -9.66
N PRO A 54 -8.02 -10.15 -9.76
CA PRO A 54 -8.47 -9.31 -8.66
C PRO A 54 -8.87 -10.08 -7.39
N GLU A 55 -9.39 -11.31 -7.52
CA GLU A 55 -9.74 -12.14 -6.37
C GLU A 55 -8.51 -12.61 -5.58
N GLY A 56 -7.39 -12.82 -6.27
CA GLY A 56 -6.11 -13.13 -5.65
C GLY A 56 -5.62 -11.96 -4.81
N LEU A 57 -5.66 -10.75 -5.38
CA LEU A 57 -5.32 -9.53 -4.65
C LEU A 57 -6.24 -9.32 -3.44
N ALA A 58 -7.57 -9.46 -3.59
CA ALA A 58 -8.52 -9.35 -2.49
C ALA A 58 -8.24 -10.37 -1.37
N THR A 59 -7.83 -11.59 -1.74
CA THR A 59 -7.47 -12.64 -0.79
C THR A 59 -6.27 -12.23 0.04
N GLU A 60 -5.21 -11.74 -0.60
CA GLU A 60 -3.98 -11.35 0.08
C GLU A 60 -4.13 -10.07 0.89
N MET A 61 -4.93 -9.10 0.41
CA MET A 61 -5.30 -7.91 1.18
C MET A 61 -6.07 -8.28 2.45
N ARG A 62 -7.03 -9.22 2.36
CA ARG A 62 -7.76 -9.72 3.54
C ARG A 62 -6.82 -10.40 4.54
N ARG A 63 -5.88 -11.22 4.08
CA ARG A 63 -4.89 -11.87 4.95
C ARG A 63 -4.04 -10.84 5.68
N LEU A 64 -3.57 -9.82 4.97
CA LEU A 64 -2.77 -8.75 5.53
C LEU A 64 -3.58 -7.92 6.54
N ARG A 65 -4.83 -7.56 6.23
CA ARG A 65 -5.69 -6.73 7.09
C ARG A 65 -5.97 -7.37 8.45
N ARG A 66 -5.97 -8.70 8.53
CA ARG A 66 -6.18 -9.44 9.80
C ARG A 66 -5.03 -9.30 10.78
N VAL A 67 -3.82 -8.99 10.30
CA VAL A 67 -2.63 -8.92 11.15
C VAL A 67 -2.12 -7.50 11.32
N ALA A 68 -2.31 -6.63 10.33
CA ALA A 68 -1.92 -5.24 10.40
C ALA A 68 -2.79 -4.45 11.37
N ASN A 69 -2.19 -3.47 12.05
CA ASN A 69 -2.91 -2.47 12.82
C ASN A 69 -3.69 -1.54 11.88
N ARG A 70 -3.04 -1.08 10.79
CA ARG A 70 -3.65 -0.22 9.76
C ARG A 70 -3.09 -0.53 8.38
N LEU A 71 -3.93 -0.52 7.36
CA LEU A 71 -3.57 -0.57 5.95
C LEU A 71 -3.86 0.77 5.27
N ILE A 72 -2.82 1.39 4.72
CA ILE A 72 -2.89 2.69 4.05
C ILE A 72 -2.51 2.48 2.59
N TRP A 73 -3.39 2.88 1.67
CA TRP A 73 -3.11 2.83 0.25
C TRP A 73 -2.84 4.23 -0.28
N VAL A 74 -1.67 4.42 -0.90
CA VAL A 74 -1.28 5.69 -1.52
C VAL A 74 -1.32 5.51 -3.04
N ASN A 75 -2.14 6.30 -3.74
CA ASN A 75 -2.20 6.32 -5.19
C ASN A 75 -1.39 7.50 -5.78
N PRO A 76 -0.15 7.28 -6.26
CA PRO A 76 0.78 8.29 -6.73
C PRO A 76 0.37 9.02 -8.02
N LEU A 77 -0.56 8.47 -8.81
CA LEU A 77 -0.86 8.99 -10.16
C LEU A 77 -2.17 9.79 -10.27
N LYS A 78 -2.88 10.05 -9.18
CA LYS A 78 -4.21 10.67 -9.23
C LYS A 78 -4.23 12.22 -9.41
N ALA A 79 -3.79 12.74 -10.55
CA ALA A 79 -3.93 14.18 -10.92
C ALA A 79 -4.40 14.42 -12.35
N THR A 80 -4.89 13.41 -13.06
CA THR A 80 -5.39 13.64 -14.42
C THR A 80 -6.91 13.70 -14.41
N ALA A 81 -7.46 14.85 -14.81
CA ALA A 81 -8.89 15.00 -15.08
C ALA A 81 -9.30 13.97 -16.16
N GLY A 82 -10.18 13.04 -15.80
CA GLY A 82 -10.60 11.94 -16.67
C GLY A 82 -10.30 10.52 -16.16
N TYR A 83 -9.74 10.35 -14.96
CA TYR A 83 -9.54 9.03 -14.34
C TYR A 83 -10.88 8.27 -14.20
N SER A 84 -11.05 7.25 -15.03
CA SER A 84 -12.22 6.37 -15.17
C SER A 84 -11.70 5.00 -15.61
N PRO A 85 -12.33 3.85 -15.28
CA PRO A 85 -13.09 3.44 -14.11
C PRO A 85 -12.10 2.99 -12.99
N ILE A 86 -12.58 2.66 -11.79
CA ILE A 86 -11.71 2.05 -10.77
C ILE A 86 -11.03 0.82 -11.38
N VAL A 87 -9.70 0.86 -11.51
CA VAL A 87 -8.92 -0.27 -12.04
C VAL A 87 -9.19 -1.49 -11.15
N ARG A 88 -9.47 -2.64 -11.76
CA ARG A 88 -10.02 -3.82 -11.05
C ARG A 88 -9.18 -4.24 -9.84
N GLY A 89 -7.86 -4.08 -9.90
CA GLY A 89 -6.96 -4.32 -8.77
C GLY A 89 -7.23 -3.39 -7.60
N MET A 90 -7.28 -2.07 -7.84
CA MET A 90 -7.68 -1.10 -6.82
C MET A 90 -9.06 -1.41 -6.23
N ALA A 91 -10.05 -1.70 -7.08
CA ALA A 91 -11.40 -2.04 -6.62
C ALA A 91 -11.41 -3.25 -5.67
N ALA A 92 -10.58 -4.26 -5.96
CA ALA A 92 -10.43 -5.44 -5.13
C ALA A 92 -9.69 -5.18 -3.81
N ALA A 93 -8.79 -4.20 -3.77
CA ALA A 93 -8.01 -3.86 -2.59
C ALA A 93 -8.74 -2.93 -1.62
N LEU A 94 -9.47 -1.93 -2.15
CA LEU A 94 -10.10 -0.87 -1.37
C LEU A 94 -10.96 -1.33 -0.18
N PRO A 95 -11.74 -2.44 -0.25
CA PRO A 95 -12.53 -2.90 0.90
C PRO A 95 -11.72 -3.29 2.14
N PHE A 96 -10.40 -3.48 2.00
CA PHE A 96 -9.51 -3.87 3.08
C PHE A 96 -8.59 -2.74 3.54
N VAL A 97 -8.67 -1.59 2.89
CA VAL A 97 -7.85 -0.41 3.19
C VAL A 97 -8.56 0.43 4.24
N ASP A 98 -7.83 0.84 5.27
CA ASP A 98 -8.36 1.72 6.30
C ASP A 98 -8.30 3.20 5.88
N GLU A 99 -7.29 3.58 5.09
CA GLU A 99 -7.10 4.94 4.59
C GLU A 99 -6.56 4.96 3.14
N PHE A 100 -7.19 5.76 2.27
CA PHE A 100 -6.79 5.94 0.87
C PHE A 100 -6.31 7.37 0.66
N VAL A 101 -5.05 7.53 0.23
CA VAL A 101 -4.35 8.82 0.10
C VAL A 101 -3.97 9.06 -1.36
N ASP A 102 -4.23 10.27 -1.85
CA ASP A 102 -3.85 10.69 -3.20
C ASP A 102 -2.37 11.15 -3.19
N GLY A 103 -1.51 10.56 -4.02
CA GLY A 103 -0.05 10.73 -3.94
C GLY A 103 0.54 11.95 -4.65
N HIS A 104 -0.30 12.88 -5.12
CA HIS A 104 0.15 14.25 -5.51
C HIS A 104 0.63 15.07 -4.32
N SER A 105 0.37 14.57 -3.12
CA SER A 105 0.90 15.11 -1.90
C SER A 105 2.13 14.32 -1.48
N LEU A 106 3.27 14.56 -2.13
CA LEU A 106 4.57 14.25 -1.50
C LEU A 106 4.63 14.85 -0.08
N ALA A 107 3.94 15.98 0.14
CA ALA A 107 3.60 16.56 1.44
C ALA A 107 2.72 15.68 2.37
N SER A 108 1.85 14.81 1.85
CA SER A 108 1.12 13.82 2.69
C SER A 108 1.95 12.58 2.96
N LEU A 109 2.97 12.26 2.15
CA LEU A 109 3.95 11.24 2.52
C LEU A 109 4.77 11.73 3.74
N GLU A 110 5.12 13.01 3.78
CA GLU A 110 5.71 13.67 4.95
C GLU A 110 4.74 13.73 6.15
N SER A 111 3.46 14.06 5.93
CA SER A 111 2.44 14.03 6.98
C SER A 111 2.21 12.60 7.53
N LEU A 112 2.23 11.59 6.66
CA LEU A 112 2.15 10.18 7.04
C LEU A 112 3.35 9.77 7.92
N VAL A 113 4.54 10.27 7.62
CA VAL A 113 5.73 10.10 8.48
C VAL A 113 5.54 10.76 9.84
N GLN A 114 4.94 11.95 9.90
CA GLN A 114 4.64 12.61 11.18
C GLN A 114 3.64 11.80 12.01
N VAL A 115 2.61 11.21 11.38
CA VAL A 115 1.63 10.35 12.06
C VAL A 115 2.26 9.06 12.59
N ILE A 116 3.10 8.40 11.78
CA ILE A 116 3.80 7.17 12.17
C ILE A 116 4.89 7.45 13.21
N GLY A 117 5.59 8.59 13.11
CA GLY A 117 6.63 9.02 14.04
C GLY A 117 6.09 9.52 15.38
N GLY A 118 4.94 10.19 15.39
CA GLY A 118 4.29 10.71 16.61
C GLY A 118 3.72 9.64 17.54
N ASP A 119 3.41 8.46 17.01
CA ASP A 119 2.90 7.34 17.83
C ASP A 119 4.02 6.60 18.59
N HIS A 120 5.28 6.84 18.25
CA HIS A 120 6.45 6.35 18.99
C HIS A 120 6.78 7.21 20.23
N GLY A 121 6.13 8.37 20.42
CA GLY A 121 6.43 9.34 21.48
C GLY A 121 5.47 9.34 22.68
N ARG A 122 4.44 8.48 22.70
CA ARG A 122 3.53 8.31 23.85
C ARG A 122 3.64 6.90 24.43
N ARG A 123 4.77 6.60 25.06
CA ARG A 123 4.91 5.53 26.05
C ARG A 123 5.82 5.98 27.17
#